data_AF-R9MCL5-F1
#
_entry.id   AF-R9MCL5-F1
#
_cell.length_a   1.000
_cell.length_b   1.000
_cell.length_c   1.000
_cell.angle_alpha   90.00
_cell.angle_beta   90.00
_cell.angle_gamma   90.00
#
_symmetry.space_group_name_H-M   'P 1'
#
loop_
_entity.id
_entity.type
_entity.pdbx_description
1 polymer ?
#
loop_
_entity_poly.entity_id
_entity_poly.type
_entity_poly.pdbx_seq_one_letter_code
_entity_poly.pdbx_strand_id
1 'polypeptide(L)'
;MAVAKEQIRQIISQNNISSVADVYSLLKESFKDILQELMETELDAALGYEKNQKGDLLTDNKRNGHSTKTLKSQYGEFQIDVPRDRNGEFEPKLIPKYQRDISGIKEKVISL
;
A
#
# COMPACT_ATOMS: atom_id res chain seq x y z
N MET A 1 -14.60 -0.96 11.53
CA MET A 1 -14.63 0.47 11.91
C MET A 1 -15.52 1.19 10.93
N ALA A 2 -16.63 1.78 11.38
CA ALA A 2 -17.35 2.74 10.55
C ALA A 2 -16.50 4.00 10.49
N VAL A 3 -16.11 4.43 9.28
CA VAL A 3 -15.50 5.75 9.09
C VAL A 3 -16.47 6.76 9.70
N ALA A 4 -15.99 7.60 10.62
CA ALA A 4 -16.86 8.52 11.33
C ALA A 4 -17.52 9.46 10.31
N LYS A 5 -18.80 9.79 10.49
CA LYS A 5 -19.52 10.73 9.60
C LYS A 5 -18.77 12.05 9.44
N GLU A 6 -17.99 12.45 10.44
CA GLU A 6 -17.12 13.63 10.40
C GLU A 6 -15.94 13.46 9.44
N GLN A 7 -15.27 12.31 9.44
CA GLN A 7 -14.19 12.02 8.49
C GLN A 7 -14.71 11.99 7.05
N ILE A 8 -15.90 11.44 6.82
CA ILE A 8 -16.53 11.45 5.49
C ILE A 8 -16.81 12.90 5.04
N ARG A 9 -17.31 13.76 5.93
CA ARG A 9 -17.53 15.18 5.63
C ARG A 9 -16.23 15.92 5.32
N GLN A 10 -15.16 15.65 6.06
CA GLN A 10 -13.83 16.21 5.78
C GLN A 10 -13.32 15.77 4.41
N ILE A 11 -13.43 14.47 4.08
CA ILE A 11 -13.02 13.92 2.80
C ILE A 11 -13.78 14.57 1.63
N ILE A 12 -15.11 14.73 1.75
CA ILE A 12 -15.94 15.38 0.73
C ILE A 12 -15.56 16.85 0.56
N SER A 13 -15.31 17.55 1.67
CA SER A 13 -14.93 18.98 1.65
C SER A 13 -13.54 19.22 1.05
N GLN A 14 -12.59 18.30 1.23
CA GLN A 14 -11.21 18.46 0.78
C GLN A 14 -11.01 18.09 -0.70
N ASN A 15 -11.80 17.15 -1.22
CA ASN A 15 -11.57 16.56 -2.55
C ASN A 15 -12.57 17.02 -3.63
N ASN A 16 -13.39 18.05 -3.38
CA ASN A 16 -14.38 18.60 -4.33
C ASN A 16 -15.15 17.50 -5.10
N ILE A 17 -15.61 16.49 -4.35
CA ILE A 17 -16.26 15.31 -4.92
C ILE A 17 -17.61 15.73 -5.50
N SER A 18 -17.73 15.70 -6.83
CA SER A 18 -18.89 16.20 -7.57
C SER A 18 -19.71 15.07 -8.18
N SER A 19 -19.08 13.90 -8.39
CA SER A 19 -19.64 12.74 -9.05
C SER A 19 -19.34 11.44 -8.30
N VAL A 20 -20.16 10.42 -8.56
CA VAL A 20 -19.90 9.04 -8.11
C VAL A 20 -18.57 8.51 -8.66
N ALA A 21 -18.16 8.97 -9.85
CA ALA A 21 -16.86 8.63 -10.42
C ALA A 21 -15.68 9.16 -9.57
N ASP A 22 -15.83 10.35 -8.99
CA ASP A 22 -14.80 10.97 -8.14
C ASP A 22 -14.64 10.20 -6.83
N VAL A 23 -15.75 9.65 -6.30
CA VAL A 23 -15.71 8.75 -5.13
C VAL A 23 -14.90 7.50 -5.43
N TYR A 24 -15.08 6.88 -6.59
CA TYR A 24 -14.29 5.70 -6.98
C TYR A 24 -12.80 6.02 -7.16
N SER A 25 -12.48 7.17 -7.75
CA SER A 25 -11.09 7.63 -7.91
C SER A 25 -10.43 7.88 -6.56
N LEU A 26 -11.12 8.55 -5.64
CA LEU A 26 -10.64 8.77 -4.28
C LEU A 26 -10.41 7.45 -3.55
N LEU A 27 -11.36 6.50 -3.62
CA LEU A 27 -11.19 5.19 -3.00
C LEU A 27 -9.98 4.45 -3.56
N LYS A 28 -9.74 4.54 -4.87
CA LYS A 28 -8.57 3.95 -5.50
C LYS A 28 -7.26 4.57 -5.01
N GLU A 29 -7.21 5.90 -4.88
CA GLU A 29 -6.05 6.63 -4.39
C GLU A 29 -5.79 6.36 -2.90
N SER A 30 -6.83 6.45 -2.06
CA SER A 30 -6.74 6.11 -0.64
C SER A 30 -6.31 4.65 -0.43
N PHE A 31 -6.81 3.72 -1.26
CA PHE A 31 -6.41 2.32 -1.20
C PHE A 31 -4.93 2.14 -1.58
N LYS A 32 -4.44 2.88 -2.58
CA LYS A 32 -3.02 2.93 -2.93
C LYS A 32 -2.20 3.41 -1.73
N ASP A 33 -2.57 4.53 -1.11
CA ASP A 33 -1.80 5.12 0.00
C ASP A 33 -1.77 4.20 1.21
N ILE A 34 -2.91 3.59 1.56
CA ILE A 34 -2.98 2.58 2.64
C ILE A 34 -2.06 1.40 2.36
N LEU A 35 -2.04 0.90 1.12
CA LEU A 35 -1.14 -0.21 0.75
C LEU A 35 0.33 0.20 0.87
N GLN A 36 0.69 1.41 0.43
CA GLN A 36 2.07 1.90 0.55
C GLN A 36 2.49 2.01 2.01
N GLU A 37 1.64 2.59 2.86
CA GLU A 37 1.91 2.75 4.29
C GLU A 37 2.04 1.41 5.02
N LEU A 38 1.18 0.44 4.67
CA LEU A 38 1.26 -0.91 5.23
C LEU A 38 2.60 -1.58 4.85
N MET A 39 3.04 -1.43 3.61
CA MET A 39 4.32 -2.01 3.19
C MET A 39 5.53 -1.32 3.83
N GLU A 40 5.45 0.00 4.06
CA GLU A 40 6.46 0.74 4.80
C GLU A 40 6.55 0.27 6.26
N THR A 41 5.39 0.08 6.90
CA THR A 41 5.29 -0.44 8.27
C THR A 41 5.83 -1.87 8.37
N GLU A 42 5.55 -2.73 7.38
CA GLU A 42 6.12 -4.08 7.32
C GLU A 42 7.65 -4.03 7.24
N LEU A 43 8.21 -3.10 6.45
CA LEU A 43 9.66 -2.94 6.33
C LEU A 43 10.28 -2.39 7.63
N ASP A 44 9.62 -1.43 8.29
CA ASP A 44 10.04 -0.93 9.61
C ASP A 44 10.07 -2.06 10.64
N ALA A 45 9.05 -2.92 10.65
CA ALA A 45 9.00 -4.07 11.54
C ALA A 45 10.08 -5.12 11.22
N ALA A 46 10.41 -5.33 9.94
CA ALA A 46 11.44 -6.28 9.52
C ALA A 46 12.86 -5.79 9.83
N LEU A 47 13.12 -4.49 9.66
CA LEU A 47 14.42 -3.89 9.94
C LEU A 47 14.59 -3.52 11.43
N GLY A 48 13.49 -3.35 12.15
CA GLY A 48 13.47 -2.98 13.57
C GLY A 48 13.73 -1.49 13.85
N TYR A 49 13.62 -0.64 12.84
CA TYR A 49 13.84 0.80 12.96
C TYR A 49 13.03 1.59 11.92
N GLU A 50 12.66 2.82 12.27
CA GLU A 50 11.86 3.70 11.41
C GLU A 50 12.70 4.45 10.36
N LYS A 51 12.05 4.90 9.28
CA LYS A 51 12.66 5.76 8.27
C LYS A 51 13.32 7.01 8.89
N ASN A 52 14.61 7.19 8.61
CA ASN A 52 15.45 8.28 9.14
C ASN A 52 15.76 8.24 10.64
N GLN A 53 15.51 7.12 11.33
CA GLN A 53 15.95 6.96 12.71
C GLN A 53 17.49 6.97 12.77
N LYS A 54 18.05 7.95 13.49
CA LYS A 54 19.49 8.07 13.73
C LYS A 54 19.83 7.36 15.04
N GLY A 55 20.53 6.23 14.95
CA GLY A 55 20.99 5.46 16.11
C GLY A 55 21.95 4.36 15.67
N ASP A 56 22.50 3.62 16.64
CA ASP A 56 23.26 2.40 16.36
C ASP A 56 22.31 1.33 15.83
N LEU A 57 22.25 1.23 14.51
CA LEU A 57 21.52 0.18 13.82
C LEU A 57 22.24 -1.15 14.12
N LEU A 58 21.58 -2.02 14.88
CA LEU A 58 22.06 -3.38 15.18
C LEU A 58 22.11 -4.28 13.94
N THR A 59 21.44 -3.88 12.85
CA THR A 59 21.33 -4.62 11.60
C THR A 59 22.26 -4.09 10.52
N ASP A 60 22.99 -4.98 9.86
CA ASP A 60 23.80 -4.67 8.67
C ASP A 60 22.93 -4.24 7.47
N ASN A 61 21.67 -4.70 7.45
CA ASN A 61 20.72 -4.39 6.39
C ASN A 61 20.14 -2.97 6.52
N LYS A 62 19.87 -2.33 5.38
CA LYS A 62 19.43 -0.94 5.27
C LYS A 62 18.31 -0.79 4.26
N ARG A 63 17.49 0.25 4.40
CA ARG A 63 16.53 0.67 3.37
C ARG A 63 17.26 1.07 2.08
N ASN A 64 16.75 0.64 0.92
CA ASN A 64 17.32 0.91 -0.41
C ASN A 64 16.28 1.51 -1.35
N GLY A 65 15.62 2.57 -0.88
CA GLY A 65 14.60 3.29 -1.63
C GLY A 65 13.38 2.41 -1.95
N HIS A 66 12.80 2.67 -3.12
CA HIS A 66 11.53 2.11 -3.54
C HIS A 66 11.62 1.55 -4.95
N SER A 67 10.71 0.64 -5.26
CA SER A 67 10.51 0.20 -6.64
C SER A 67 9.06 0.20 -7.02
N THR A 68 8.81 0.69 -8.21
CA THR A 68 7.49 0.73 -8.82
C THR A 68 6.97 -0.67 -9.12
N LYS A 69 5.72 -0.91 -8.73
CA LYS A 69 4.97 -2.13 -9.04
C LYS A 69 3.57 -1.75 -9.49
N THR A 70 3.20 -2.16 -10.70
CA THR A 70 1.82 -2.02 -11.20
C THR A 70 0.98 -3.18 -10.69
N LEU A 71 -0.08 -2.85 -9.95
CA LEU A 71 -1.03 -3.80 -9.39
C LEU A 71 -2.38 -3.71 -10.10
N LYS A 72 -3.02 -4.86 -10.22
CA LYS A 72 -4.39 -5.00 -10.70
C LYS A 72 -5.30 -5.32 -9.52
N SER A 73 -6.27 -4.45 -9.28
CA SER A 73 -7.27 -4.60 -8.23
C SER A 73 -8.68 -4.59 -8.78
N GLN A 74 -9.66 -4.83 -7.92
CA GLN A 74 -11.08 -4.65 -8.24
C GLN A 74 -11.46 -3.20 -8.60
N TYR A 75 -10.67 -2.21 -8.18
CA TYR A 75 -10.86 -0.79 -8.51
C TYR A 75 -10.09 -0.36 -9.77
N GLY A 76 -9.51 -1.33 -10.50
CA GLY A 76 -8.68 -1.11 -11.67
C GLY A 76 -7.18 -1.20 -11.40
N GLU A 77 -6.40 -0.79 -12.39
CA GLU A 77 -4.93 -0.85 -12.35
C GLU A 77 -4.35 0.44 -11.76
N PHE A 78 -3.36 0.31 -10.87
CA PHE A 78 -2.63 1.42 -10.30
C PHE A 78 -1.17 1.05 -10.00
N GLN A 79 -0.32 2.07 -9.88
CA GLN A 79 1.09 1.90 -9.56
C GLN A 79 1.32 2.25 -8.09
N ILE A 80 2.10 1.40 -7.42
CA ILE A 80 2.58 1.64 -6.06
C ILE A 80 4.10 1.61 -6.00
N ASP A 81 4.66 2.33 -5.05
CA ASP A 81 6.09 2.29 -4.73
C ASP A 81 6.31 1.34 -3.54
N VAL A 82 6.91 0.19 -3.82
CA VAL A 82 7.20 -0.84 -2.82
C VAL A 82 8.56 -0.55 -2.19
N PRO A 83 8.65 -0.39 -0.86
CA PRO A 83 9.91 -0.17 -0.19
C PRO A 83 10.76 -1.44 -0.21
N ARG A 84 12.08 -1.28 -0.27
CA ARG A 84 13.02 -2.41 -0.34
C ARG A 84 14.16 -2.26 0.65
N ASP A 85 14.69 -3.40 1.06
CA ASP A 85 15.94 -3.49 1.80
C ASP A 85 17.13 -3.63 0.84
N ARG A 86 18.34 -3.44 1.37
CA ARG A 86 19.59 -3.42 0.60
C ARG A 86 20.08 -4.83 0.30
N ASN A 87 19.88 -5.75 1.23
CA ASN A 87 20.32 -7.15 1.09
C ASN A 87 19.31 -8.00 0.29
N GLY A 88 18.08 -7.52 0.10
CA GLY A 88 17.02 -8.22 -0.63
C GLY A 88 16.37 -9.36 0.17
N GLU A 89 16.61 -9.42 1.47
CA GLU A 89 16.14 -10.43 2.41
C GLU A 89 14.69 -10.20 2.81
N PHE A 90 14.17 -8.97 2.66
CA PHE A 90 12.80 -8.67 3.01
C PHE A 90 11.81 -9.31 2.04
N GLU A 91 10.85 -10.06 2.59
CA GLU A 91 9.72 -10.63 1.86
C GLU A 91 8.40 -10.02 2.37
N PRO A 92 7.75 -9.16 1.58
CA PRO A 92 6.48 -8.55 1.98
C PRO A 92 5.41 -9.63 2.12
N LYS A 93 4.65 -9.60 3.22
CA LYS A 93 3.59 -10.58 3.48
C LYS A 93 2.29 -10.18 2.82
N LEU A 94 1.97 -8.88 2.83
CA LEU A 94 0.74 -8.36 2.24
C LEU A 94 0.67 -8.60 0.72
N ILE A 95 1.76 -8.26 0.02
CA ILE A 95 1.88 -8.40 -1.44
C ILE A 95 3.19 -9.13 -1.75
N PRO A 96 3.14 -10.46 -1.94
CA PRO A 96 4.31 -11.27 -2.26
C PRO A 96 5.12 -10.76 -3.45
N LYS A 97 6.41 -11.14 -3.46
CA LYS A 97 7.30 -10.90 -4.60
C LYS A 97 6.64 -11.43 -5.89
N TYR A 98 6.74 -10.65 -6.96
CA TYR A 98 6.16 -10.92 -8.29
C TYR A 98 4.63 -10.98 -8.41
N GLN A 99 3.88 -11.03 -7.30
CA GLN A 99 2.41 -10.96 -7.36
C GLN A 99 1.94 -9.57 -7.78
N ARG A 100 1.23 -9.49 -8.91
CA ARG A 100 0.67 -8.23 -9.45
C ARG A 100 -0.86 -8.18 -9.41
N ASP A 101 -1.50 -9.31 -9.18
CA ASP A 101 -2.95 -9.42 -9.10
C ASP A 101 -3.39 -9.55 -7.64
N ILE A 102 -4.17 -8.57 -7.19
CA ILE A 102 -4.74 -8.47 -5.85
C ILE A 102 -6.27 -8.41 -5.92
N SER A 103 -6.87 -8.65 -7.09
CA SER A 103 -8.31 -8.55 -7.32
C SER A 103 -9.13 -9.67 -6.66
N GLY A 104 -8.47 -10.69 -6.09
CA GLY A 104 -9.13 -11.89 -5.55
C GLY A 104 -9.87 -12.70 -6.62
N ILE A 105 -9.76 -12.35 -7.90
CA ILE A 105 -10.50 -12.98 -9.01
C ILE A 105 -10.13 -14.46 -9.15
N LYS A 106 -8.89 -14.85 -8.83
CA LYS A 106 -8.45 -16.25 -8.88
C LYS A 106 -9.36 -17.19 -8.09
N GLU A 107 -9.80 -16.78 -6.91
CA GLU A 107 -10.69 -17.60 -6.06
C GLU A 107 -12.10 -17.70 -6.66
N LYS A 108 -12.61 -16.60 -7.24
CA LYS A 108 -13.92 -16.59 -7.91
C LYS A 108 -13.95 -17.41 -9.21
N VAL A 109 -12.86 -17.41 -9.98
CA VAL A 109 -12.77 -18.19 -11.23
C VAL A 109 -12.75 -19.69 -10.96
N ILE A 110 -12.14 -20.13 -9.86
CA ILE A 110 -12.13 -21.56 -9.47
C ILE A 110 -13.51 -22.01 -8.96
N SER A 111 -14.32 -21.08 -8.44
CA SER A 111 -15.68 -21.37 -7.94
C SER A 111 -16.77 -21.43 -9.03
N LEU A 112 -16.42 -21.18 -10.29
CA LEU A 112 -17.31 -21.16 -11.47
C LEU A 112 -17.11 -22.43 -12.31
#